data_AF-A0AAX3W623-F1
#
_entry.id   AF-A0AAX3W623-F1
#
_cell.length_a   1.000
_cell.length_b   1.000
_cell.length_c   1.000
_cell.angle_alpha   90.00
_cell.angle_beta   90.00
_cell.angle_gamma   90.00
#
_symmetry.space_group_name_H-M   'P 1'
#
loop_
_entity.id
_entity.type
_entity.pdbx_description
1 polymer ?
#
loop_
_entity_poly.entity_id
_entity_poly.type
_entity_poly.pdbx_seq_one_letter_code
_entity_poly.pdbx_strand_id
1 'polypeptide(L)'
;MKRYFIAFSITILMCLVIPITVKAEISLSNIYISVTDAKTALQDKDTKAFEAHFKDIKENWSKVNKKDHKLVKTINNDIENIEKSNSNDEKIKSLNTLTTDLIDYEKVLNPVDKQAKRDKLQNQMQPLIKEMGTAISNKDFDKAVVINNKLNSTWTNNEKIVREEDIGRYGKIETALMFIRIELTKDKIEQGSAQMQVDQLKKELDDYHAGKQSDAKTSNQDVTVLN
;
A
#
# COMPACT_ATOMS: atom_id res chain seq x y z
N MET A 1 36.32 -37.24 38.84
CA MET A 1 36.71 -36.33 37.73
C MET A 1 35.73 -36.57 36.58
N LYS A 2 34.47 -36.13 36.55
CA LYS A 2 33.82 -34.84 36.85
C LYS A 2 34.53 -33.66 36.18
N ARG A 3 33.85 -33.09 35.16
CA ARG A 3 34.04 -31.77 34.51
C ARG A 3 34.75 -31.70 33.14
N TYR A 4 34.53 -32.63 32.21
CA TYR A 4 34.98 -32.40 30.80
C TYR A 4 34.03 -32.88 29.69
N PHE A 5 32.77 -33.19 29.98
CA PHE A 5 31.79 -33.61 28.95
C PHE A 5 30.57 -32.68 28.80
N ILE A 6 30.55 -31.55 29.50
CA ILE A 6 29.50 -30.51 29.39
C ILE A 6 30.15 -29.20 28.89
N ALA A 7 30.98 -29.29 27.87
CA ALA A 7 31.67 -28.12 27.31
C ALA A 7 31.84 -28.19 25.79
N PHE A 8 31.01 -28.98 25.11
CA PHE A 8 31.02 -29.05 23.64
C PHE A 8 29.63 -28.98 23.00
N SER A 9 28.59 -28.68 23.77
CA SER A 9 27.20 -28.68 23.28
C SER A 9 26.44 -27.37 23.51
N ILE A 10 27.14 -26.25 23.76
CA ILE A 10 26.54 -24.91 23.92
C ILE A 10 27.40 -23.84 23.22
N THR A 11 27.83 -24.14 22.00
CA THR A 11 28.60 -23.17 21.18
C THR A 11 28.23 -23.24 19.69
N ILE A 12 27.03 -23.73 19.35
CA ILE A 12 26.45 -23.59 18.00
C ILE A 12 24.96 -23.27 18.17
N LEU A 13 24.67 -22.09 18.72
CA LEU A 13 23.38 -21.43 18.52
C LEU A 13 23.58 -19.91 18.59
N MET A 14 24.66 -19.44 17.95
CA MET A 14 24.88 -18.01 17.79
C MET A 14 24.26 -17.60 16.45
N CYS A 15 23.03 -17.11 16.55
CA CYS A 15 22.42 -16.13 15.65
C CYS A 15 22.67 -16.32 14.14
N LEU A 16 21.88 -17.19 13.51
CA LEU A 16 21.34 -16.88 12.17
C LEU A 16 20.29 -15.77 12.33
N VAL A 17 20.73 -14.57 12.71
CA VAL A 17 19.96 -13.36 12.42
C VAL A 17 20.12 -13.13 10.93
N ILE A 18 19.22 -13.72 10.14
CA ILE A 18 19.07 -13.34 8.75
C ILE A 18 18.86 -11.82 8.77
N PRO A 19 19.75 -11.02 8.19
CA PRO A 19 19.55 -9.59 8.15
C PRO A 19 18.27 -9.37 7.35
N ILE A 20 17.19 -8.98 8.03
CA ILE A 20 16.03 -8.42 7.35
C ILE A 20 16.57 -7.14 6.74
N THR A 21 16.86 -7.18 5.44
CA THR A 21 17.31 -6.01 4.70
C THR A 21 16.10 -5.09 4.58
N VAL A 22 15.83 -4.30 5.63
CA VAL A 22 14.90 -3.18 5.55
C VAL A 22 15.60 -2.14 4.68
N LYS A 23 15.19 -2.04 3.42
CA LYS A 23 15.60 -0.91 2.58
C LYS A 23 14.97 0.34 3.19
N ALA A 24 15.80 1.27 3.64
CA ALA A 24 15.32 2.57 4.07
C ALA A 24 14.60 3.25 2.90
N GLU A 25 13.44 3.85 3.18
CA GLU A 25 12.72 4.64 2.19
C GLU A 25 13.59 5.85 1.77
N ILE A 26 13.80 6.00 0.47
CA ILE A 26 14.46 7.16 -0.12
C ILE A 26 13.43 8.28 -0.15
N SER A 27 13.55 9.24 0.77
CA SER A 27 12.61 10.34 0.88
C SER A 27 13.02 11.56 0.04
N LEU A 28 12.02 12.24 -0.52
CA LEU A 28 12.14 13.54 -1.19
C LEU A 28 11.79 14.73 -0.26
N SER A 29 11.76 14.52 1.06
CA SER A 29 11.33 15.50 2.08
C SER A 29 11.92 16.90 1.91
N ASN A 30 13.23 17.01 1.68
CA ASN A 30 13.89 18.30 1.50
C ASN A 30 13.36 19.07 0.28
N ILE A 31 12.97 18.37 -0.79
CA ILE A 31 12.37 19.02 -1.96
C ILE A 31 10.95 19.50 -1.62
N TYR A 32 10.15 18.71 -0.90
CA TYR A 32 8.80 19.10 -0.48
C TYR A 32 8.79 20.32 0.45
N ILE A 33 9.77 20.41 1.35
CA ILE A 33 9.98 21.60 2.20
C ILE A 33 10.25 22.81 1.32
N SER A 34 11.25 22.74 0.43
CA SER A 34 11.58 23.86 -0.47
C SER A 34 10.43 24.25 -1.40
N VAL A 35 9.62 23.28 -1.86
CA VAL A 35 8.41 23.55 -2.65
C VAL A 35 7.36 24.31 -1.83
N THR A 36 7.13 23.90 -0.58
CA THR A 36 6.20 24.58 0.34
C THR A 36 6.66 26.01 0.61
N ASP A 37 7.93 26.18 0.96
CA ASP A 37 8.51 27.50 1.25
C ASP A 37 8.47 28.43 0.02
N ALA A 38 8.74 27.88 -1.18
CA ALA A 38 8.61 28.63 -2.43
C ALA A 38 7.16 29.09 -2.69
N LYS A 39 6.15 28.25 -2.41
CA LYS A 39 4.74 28.64 -2.52
C LYS A 39 4.38 29.75 -1.54
N THR A 40 4.82 29.65 -0.29
CA THR A 40 4.61 30.70 0.73
C THR A 40 5.25 32.02 0.31
N ALA A 41 6.50 31.99 -0.17
CA ALA A 41 7.16 33.19 -0.67
C ALA A 41 6.42 33.87 -1.84
N LEU A 42 5.82 33.08 -2.75
CA LEU A 42 5.00 33.63 -3.84
C LEU A 42 3.70 34.27 -3.34
N GLN A 43 3.09 33.73 -2.29
CA GLN A 43 1.89 34.29 -1.65
C GLN A 43 2.20 35.61 -0.94
N ASP A 44 3.35 35.67 -0.26
CA ASP A 44 3.85 36.86 0.43
C ASP A 44 4.45 37.90 -0.53
N LYS A 45 4.52 37.57 -1.83
CA LYS A 45 5.15 38.37 -2.89
C LYS A 45 6.64 38.65 -2.61
N ASP A 46 7.31 37.77 -1.86
CA ASP A 46 8.74 37.83 -1.61
C ASP A 46 9.51 37.08 -2.72
N THR A 47 9.86 37.83 -3.76
CA THR A 47 10.62 37.29 -4.90
C THR A 47 11.99 36.74 -4.49
N LYS A 48 12.66 37.35 -3.50
CA LYS A 48 14.01 36.90 -3.08
C LYS A 48 13.94 35.58 -2.35
N ALA A 49 12.98 35.42 -1.44
CA ALA A 49 12.74 34.16 -0.76
C ALA A 49 12.36 33.07 -1.77
N PHE A 50 11.48 33.38 -2.74
CA PHE A 50 11.12 32.44 -3.80
C PHE A 50 12.36 31.97 -4.59
N GLU A 51 13.23 32.88 -5.03
CA GLU A 51 14.44 32.53 -5.77
C GLU A 51 15.39 31.64 -4.96
N ALA A 52 15.53 31.89 -3.66
CA ALA A 52 16.32 31.06 -2.76
C ALA A 52 15.73 29.64 -2.64
N HIS A 53 14.43 29.52 -2.36
CA HIS A 53 13.79 28.22 -2.24
C HIS A 53 13.73 27.47 -3.57
N PHE A 54 13.56 28.17 -4.70
CA PHE A 54 13.60 27.55 -6.02
C PHE A 54 15.00 27.02 -6.36
N LYS A 55 16.06 27.71 -5.92
CA LYS A 55 17.42 27.18 -6.00
C LYS A 55 17.58 25.89 -5.18
N ASP A 56 17.05 25.87 -3.96
CA ASP A 56 17.08 24.68 -3.10
C ASP A 56 16.33 23.49 -3.74
N ILE A 57 15.20 23.73 -4.40
CA ILE A 57 14.49 22.70 -5.19
C ILE A 57 15.43 22.09 -6.23
N LYS A 58 16.11 22.92 -7.04
CA LYS A 58 17.02 22.45 -8.10
C LYS A 58 18.21 21.67 -7.53
N GLU A 59 18.83 22.18 -6.48
CA GLU A 59 19.97 21.53 -5.83
C GLU A 59 19.57 20.20 -5.20
N ASN A 60 18.47 20.15 -4.45
CA ASN A 60 17.98 18.92 -3.87
C ASN A 60 17.56 17.91 -4.95
N TRP A 61 16.88 18.37 -6.01
CA TRP A 61 16.56 17.50 -7.15
C TRP A 61 17.81 16.91 -7.79
N SER A 62 18.88 17.67 -8.01
CA SER A 62 20.11 17.15 -8.61
C SER A 62 20.76 15.99 -7.83
N LYS A 63 20.54 15.92 -6.52
CA LYS A 63 21.09 14.89 -5.62
C LYS A 63 20.26 13.60 -5.60
N VAL A 64 19.01 13.65 -6.09
CA VAL A 64 18.12 12.48 -6.13
C VAL A 64 18.57 11.51 -7.21
N ASN A 65 18.60 10.21 -6.86
CA ASN A 65 18.90 9.12 -7.80
C ASN A 65 17.99 9.17 -9.05
N LYS A 66 18.57 9.46 -10.21
CA LYS A 66 17.89 9.51 -11.52
C LYS A 66 17.87 8.14 -12.17
N LYS A 67 17.00 7.25 -11.68
CA LYS A 67 16.67 6.01 -12.40
C LYS A 67 16.26 6.34 -13.84
N ASP A 68 16.54 5.45 -14.78
CA ASP A 68 16.02 5.54 -16.16
C ASP A 68 14.50 5.37 -16.14
N HIS A 69 13.80 6.49 -15.95
CA HIS A 69 12.36 6.54 -15.78
C HIS A 69 11.79 7.82 -16.37
N LYS A 70 10.67 7.71 -17.08
CA LYS A 70 10.02 8.84 -17.77
C LYS A 70 9.75 10.06 -16.88
N LEU A 71 9.41 9.84 -15.62
CA LEU A 71 9.11 10.92 -14.66
C LEU A 71 10.31 11.82 -14.38
N VAL A 72 11.56 11.33 -14.53
CA VAL A 72 12.74 12.20 -14.39
C VAL A 72 12.70 13.33 -15.41
N LYS A 73 12.32 13.02 -16.65
CA LYS A 73 12.17 14.02 -17.71
C LYS A 73 10.97 14.94 -17.44
N THR A 74 9.84 14.39 -16.97
CA THR A 74 8.67 15.20 -16.60
C THR A 74 9.04 16.22 -15.53
N ILE A 75 9.66 15.79 -14.43
CA ILE A 75 10.07 16.66 -13.33
C ILE A 75 11.06 17.73 -13.78
N ASN A 76 12.02 17.38 -14.66
CA ASN A 76 12.93 18.37 -15.24
C ASN A 76 12.15 19.46 -16.01
N ASN A 77 11.15 19.06 -16.80
CA ASN A 77 10.31 20.02 -17.52
C ASN A 77 9.47 20.88 -16.57
N ASP A 78 8.95 20.32 -15.47
CA ASP A 78 8.20 21.10 -14.48
C ASP A 78 9.06 22.17 -13.82
N ILE A 79 10.30 21.82 -13.48
CA ILE A 79 11.29 22.78 -12.96
C ILE A 79 11.56 23.88 -13.99
N GLU A 80 11.76 23.54 -15.26
CA GLU A 80 11.92 24.54 -16.33
C GLU A 80 10.68 25.42 -16.51
N ASN A 81 9.48 24.86 -16.37
CA ASN A 81 8.22 25.60 -16.50
C ASN A 81 8.05 26.62 -15.37
N ILE A 82 8.45 26.29 -14.14
CA ILE A 82 8.47 27.25 -13.02
C ILE A 82 9.41 28.44 -13.34
N GLU A 83 10.58 28.16 -13.92
CA GLU A 83 11.56 29.19 -14.29
C GLU A 83 11.06 30.11 -15.42
N LYS A 84 10.32 29.56 -16.39
CA LYS A 84 9.76 30.30 -17.53
C LYS A 84 8.44 31.02 -17.22
N SER A 85 7.81 30.74 -16.09
CA SER A 85 6.50 31.30 -15.73
C SER A 85 6.61 32.79 -15.38
N ASN A 86 5.69 33.60 -15.91
CA ASN A 86 5.76 35.06 -15.83
C ASN A 86 4.91 35.65 -14.69
N SER A 87 4.08 34.83 -14.05
CA SER A 87 3.23 35.24 -12.93
C SER A 87 3.36 34.32 -11.72
N ASN A 88 3.04 34.84 -10.53
CA ASN A 88 3.04 34.03 -9.31
C ASN A 88 2.01 32.89 -9.39
N ASP A 89 0.84 33.14 -9.99
CA ASP A 89 -0.21 32.12 -10.13
C ASP A 89 0.24 30.96 -11.04
N GLU A 90 0.94 31.25 -12.15
CA GLU A 90 1.53 30.22 -13.01
C GLU A 90 2.60 29.42 -12.25
N LYS A 91 3.49 30.10 -11.53
CA LYS A 91 4.52 29.43 -10.71
C LYS A 91 3.90 28.52 -9.64
N ILE A 92 2.85 28.96 -8.96
CA ILE A 92 2.13 28.14 -7.97
C ILE A 92 1.53 26.91 -8.63
N LYS A 93 0.89 27.06 -9.81
CA LYS A 93 0.35 25.92 -10.57
C LYS A 93 1.46 24.93 -10.95
N SER A 94 2.58 25.41 -11.47
CA SER A 94 3.71 24.54 -11.82
C SER A 94 4.36 23.89 -10.59
N LEU A 95 4.44 24.56 -9.45
CA LEU A 95 4.87 23.97 -8.19
C LEU A 95 3.91 22.87 -7.69
N ASN A 96 2.60 23.01 -7.93
CA ASN A 96 1.63 21.95 -7.64
C ASN A 96 1.84 20.74 -8.56
N THR A 97 2.01 20.95 -9.86
CA THR A 97 2.36 19.87 -10.81
C THR A 97 3.64 19.15 -10.39
N LEU A 98 4.71 19.91 -10.11
CA LEU A 98 5.97 19.37 -9.61
C LEU A 98 5.78 18.52 -8.35
N THR A 99 4.91 18.96 -7.41
CA THR A 99 4.61 18.19 -6.19
C THR A 99 4.04 16.82 -6.53
N THR A 100 3.06 16.76 -7.44
CA THR A 100 2.42 15.51 -7.89
C THR A 100 3.44 14.58 -8.55
N ASP A 101 4.23 15.07 -9.49
CA ASP A 101 5.22 14.26 -10.20
C ASP A 101 6.35 13.76 -9.27
N LEU A 102 6.75 14.56 -8.27
CA LEU A 102 7.68 14.14 -7.22
C LEU A 102 7.10 13.00 -6.37
N ILE A 103 5.81 13.06 -5.99
CA ILE A 103 5.13 11.99 -5.24
C ILE A 103 5.15 10.68 -6.05
N ASP A 104 4.85 10.75 -7.34
CA ASP A 104 4.88 9.56 -8.20
C ASP A 104 6.31 9.02 -8.39
N TYR A 105 7.30 9.91 -8.44
CA TYR A 105 8.69 9.48 -8.49
C TYR A 105 9.19 8.87 -7.17
N GLU A 106 8.74 9.38 -6.02
CA GLU A 106 9.04 8.79 -4.71
C GLU A 106 8.53 7.35 -4.63
N LYS A 107 7.37 7.02 -5.21
CA LYS A 107 6.88 5.63 -5.36
C LYS A 107 7.81 4.77 -6.22
N VAL A 108 8.45 5.34 -7.25
CA VAL A 108 9.43 4.64 -8.10
C VAL A 108 10.75 4.39 -7.35
N LEU A 109 11.15 5.32 -6.48
CA LEU A 109 12.31 5.16 -5.62
C LEU A 109 12.04 4.11 -4.53
N ASN A 110 10.79 4.03 -4.06
CA ASN A 110 10.31 3.16 -2.99
C ASN A 110 9.25 2.16 -3.49
N PRO A 111 9.64 1.19 -4.34
CA PRO A 111 8.69 0.23 -4.89
C PRO A 111 8.08 -0.62 -3.78
N VAL A 112 6.75 -0.72 -3.77
CA VAL A 112 6.03 -1.64 -2.88
C VAL A 112 6.29 -3.08 -3.31
N ASP A 113 6.70 -3.93 -2.36
CA ASP A 113 6.75 -5.37 -2.57
C ASP A 113 5.33 -5.94 -2.54
N LYS A 114 4.72 -6.01 -3.72
CA LYS A 114 3.35 -6.49 -3.93
C LYS A 114 3.17 -7.93 -3.47
N GLN A 115 4.18 -8.79 -3.69
CA GLN A 115 4.09 -10.19 -3.31
C GLN A 115 4.09 -10.33 -1.78
N ALA A 116 5.00 -9.64 -1.08
CA ALA A 116 5.01 -9.66 0.38
C ALA A 116 3.69 -9.17 1.00
N LYS A 117 3.02 -8.19 0.37
CA LYS A 117 1.69 -7.73 0.80
C LYS A 117 0.61 -8.79 0.56
N ARG A 118 0.62 -9.46 -0.60
CA ARG A 118 -0.28 -10.57 -0.91
C ARG A 118 -0.10 -11.73 0.06
N ASP A 119 1.14 -12.12 0.34
CA ASP A 119 1.49 -13.17 1.29
C ASP A 119 1.00 -12.84 2.69
N LYS A 120 1.20 -11.60 3.15
CA LYS A 120 0.70 -11.14 4.45
C LYS A 120 -0.82 -11.27 4.55
N LEU A 121 -1.56 -10.79 3.56
CA LEU A 121 -3.02 -10.89 3.54
C LEU A 121 -3.47 -12.36 3.58
N GLN A 122 -2.90 -13.20 2.72
CA GLN A 122 -3.24 -14.62 2.66
C GLN A 122 -3.00 -15.31 4.00
N ASN A 123 -1.83 -15.09 4.60
CA ASN A 123 -1.46 -15.69 5.88
C ASN A 123 -2.39 -15.29 7.04
N GLN A 124 -2.97 -14.09 6.98
CA GLN A 124 -3.93 -13.63 8.00
C GLN A 124 -5.36 -14.13 7.75
N MET A 125 -5.80 -14.18 6.49
CA MET A 125 -7.17 -14.55 6.13
C MET A 125 -7.40 -16.07 6.08
N GLN A 126 -6.46 -16.84 5.54
CA GLN A 126 -6.64 -18.26 5.28
C GLN A 126 -6.97 -19.10 6.53
N PRO A 127 -6.33 -18.88 7.71
CA PRO A 127 -6.71 -19.59 8.93
C PRO A 127 -8.16 -19.30 9.36
N LEU A 128 -8.60 -18.05 9.24
CA LEU A 128 -9.96 -17.63 9.59
C LEU A 128 -10.99 -18.26 8.64
N ILE A 129 -10.69 -18.34 7.34
CA ILE A 129 -11.54 -18.99 6.35
C ILE A 129 -11.69 -20.48 6.64
N LYS A 130 -10.59 -21.16 7.00
CA LYS A 130 -10.62 -22.58 7.39
C LYS A 130 -11.45 -22.78 8.67
N GLU A 131 -11.29 -21.90 9.66
CA GLU A 131 -12.05 -21.94 10.89
C GLU A 131 -13.55 -21.72 10.64
N MET A 132 -13.88 -20.76 9.76
CA MET A 132 -15.25 -20.45 9.34
C MET A 132 -15.92 -21.67 8.71
N GLY A 133 -15.26 -22.30 7.72
CA GLY A 133 -15.81 -23.49 7.06
C GLY A 133 -16.00 -24.66 8.03
N THR A 134 -15.13 -24.80 9.02
CA THR A 134 -15.28 -25.80 10.10
C THR A 134 -16.50 -25.50 10.99
N ALA A 135 -16.68 -24.23 11.39
CA ALA A 135 -17.82 -23.81 12.21
C ALA A 135 -19.15 -24.03 11.47
N ILE A 136 -19.25 -23.63 10.20
CA ILE A 136 -20.42 -23.85 9.35
C ILE A 136 -20.70 -25.35 9.19
N SER A 137 -19.66 -26.17 8.94
CA SER A 137 -19.80 -27.62 8.79
C SER A 137 -20.35 -28.29 10.05
N ASN A 138 -19.95 -27.81 11.22
CA ASN A 138 -20.41 -28.28 12.52
C ASN A 138 -21.74 -27.64 12.97
N LYS A 139 -22.33 -26.74 12.16
CA LYS A 139 -23.51 -25.93 12.50
C LYS A 139 -23.34 -25.07 13.75
N ASP A 140 -22.10 -24.70 14.06
CA ASP A 140 -21.76 -23.78 15.14
C ASP A 140 -21.82 -22.33 14.62
N PHE A 141 -23.04 -21.83 14.42
CA PHE A 141 -23.26 -20.54 13.78
C PHE A 141 -22.91 -19.35 14.67
N ASP A 142 -23.02 -19.48 16.00
CA ASP A 142 -22.55 -18.45 16.92
C ASP A 142 -21.04 -18.24 16.78
N LYS A 143 -20.28 -19.33 16.67
CA LYS A 143 -18.84 -19.25 16.36
C LYS A 143 -18.59 -18.68 14.96
N ALA A 144 -19.39 -19.07 13.96
CA ALA A 144 -19.27 -18.53 12.61
C ALA A 144 -19.45 -17.00 12.60
N VAL A 145 -20.41 -16.44 13.34
CA VAL A 145 -20.60 -14.99 13.48
C VAL A 145 -19.37 -14.31 14.10
N VAL A 146 -18.77 -14.91 15.13
CA VAL A 146 -17.52 -14.39 15.74
C VAL A 146 -16.36 -14.38 14.73
N ILE A 147 -16.21 -15.45 13.94
CA ILE A 147 -15.16 -15.53 12.91
C ILE A 147 -15.44 -14.53 11.78
N ASN A 148 -16.70 -14.30 11.42
CA ASN A 148 -17.07 -13.30 10.42
C ASN A 148 -16.57 -11.91 10.82
N ASN A 149 -16.74 -11.52 12.09
CA ASN A 149 -16.24 -10.24 12.59
C ASN A 149 -14.71 -10.14 12.49
N LYS A 150 -13.98 -11.23 12.77
CA LYS A 150 -12.52 -11.28 12.62
C LYS A 150 -12.09 -11.19 11.15
N LEU A 151 -12.80 -11.86 10.24
CA LEU A 151 -12.55 -11.76 8.80
C LEU A 151 -12.72 -10.31 8.31
N ASN A 152 -13.83 -9.66 8.68
CA ASN A 152 -14.09 -8.27 8.29
C ASN A 152 -13.03 -7.32 8.85
N SER A 153 -12.68 -7.45 10.14
CA SER A 153 -11.62 -6.62 10.74
C SER A 153 -10.25 -6.83 10.08
N THR A 154 -9.91 -8.09 9.79
CA THR A 154 -8.65 -8.42 9.10
C THR A 154 -8.63 -7.87 7.68
N TRP A 155 -9.75 -7.95 6.97
CA TRP A 155 -9.90 -7.38 5.64
C TRP A 155 -9.74 -5.86 5.64
N THR A 156 -10.46 -5.12 6.50
CA THR A 156 -10.37 -3.65 6.58
C THR A 156 -8.94 -3.16 6.82
N ASN A 157 -8.14 -3.88 7.60
CA ASN A 157 -6.73 -3.53 7.85
C ASN A 157 -5.80 -3.71 6.64
N ASN A 158 -6.24 -4.46 5.62
CA ASN A 158 -5.42 -4.83 4.47
C ASN A 158 -6.04 -4.46 3.12
N GLU A 159 -7.30 -3.99 3.07
CA GLU A 159 -8.04 -3.80 1.82
C GLU A 159 -7.42 -2.79 0.86
N LYS A 160 -6.72 -1.77 1.39
CA LYS A 160 -6.22 -0.62 0.61
C LYS A 160 -5.29 -1.07 -0.52
N ILE A 161 -4.37 -1.99 -0.24
CA ILE A 161 -3.44 -2.48 -1.28
C ILE A 161 -4.17 -3.29 -2.35
N VAL A 162 -5.20 -4.04 -1.98
CA VAL A 162 -6.00 -4.80 -2.95
C VAL A 162 -6.79 -3.84 -3.84
N ARG A 163 -7.39 -2.80 -3.26
CA ARG A 163 -8.13 -1.75 -3.98
C ARG A 163 -7.24 -1.01 -4.99
N GLU A 164 -6.03 -0.65 -4.58
CA GLU A 164 -5.05 0.04 -5.43
C GLU A 164 -4.51 -0.84 -6.55
N GLU A 165 -4.35 -2.15 -6.30
CA GLU A 165 -3.80 -3.07 -7.29
C GLU A 165 -4.84 -3.65 -8.26
N ASP A 166 -6.05 -3.95 -7.78
CA ASP A 166 -7.11 -4.60 -8.53
C ASP A 166 -8.49 -4.25 -7.93
N ILE A 167 -9.06 -3.14 -8.37
CA ILE A 167 -10.37 -2.64 -7.89
C ILE A 167 -11.49 -3.68 -8.08
N GLY A 168 -11.40 -4.50 -9.13
CA GLY A 168 -12.39 -5.54 -9.40
C GLY A 168 -12.30 -6.69 -8.41
N ARG A 169 -11.08 -7.12 -8.08
CA ARG A 169 -10.84 -8.12 -7.04
C ARG A 169 -11.30 -7.60 -5.67
N TYR A 170 -10.97 -6.36 -5.34
CA TYR A 170 -11.47 -5.69 -4.15
C TYR A 170 -12.99 -5.80 -4.03
N GLY A 171 -13.73 -5.43 -5.09
CA GLY A 171 -15.19 -5.52 -5.10
C GLY A 171 -15.74 -6.95 -4.95
N LYS A 172 -15.08 -7.96 -5.55
CA LYS A 172 -15.47 -9.36 -5.40
C LYS A 172 -15.26 -9.88 -3.97
N ILE A 173 -14.17 -9.49 -3.30
CA ILE A 173 -13.90 -9.86 -1.91
C ILE A 173 -14.91 -9.21 -0.96
N GLU A 174 -15.16 -7.90 -1.10
CA GLU A 174 -16.19 -7.18 -0.33
C GLU A 174 -17.57 -7.84 -0.46
N THR A 175 -17.95 -8.18 -1.69
CA THR A 175 -19.23 -8.83 -1.97
C THR A 175 -19.33 -10.19 -1.29
N ALA A 176 -18.26 -10.99 -1.34
CA ALA A 176 -18.23 -12.29 -0.66
C ALA A 176 -18.35 -12.15 0.87
N LEU A 177 -17.62 -11.20 1.47
CA LEU A 177 -17.72 -10.89 2.91
C LEU A 177 -19.13 -10.44 3.30
N MET A 178 -19.75 -9.58 2.49
CA MET A 178 -21.14 -9.14 2.68
C MET A 178 -22.12 -10.31 2.62
N PHE A 179 -22.00 -11.20 1.62
CA PHE A 179 -22.89 -12.35 1.51
C PHE A 179 -22.71 -13.36 2.64
N ILE A 180 -21.49 -13.60 3.13
CA ILE A 180 -21.27 -14.40 4.35
C ILE A 180 -22.05 -13.80 5.52
N ARG A 181 -21.96 -12.48 5.72
CA ARG A 181 -22.70 -11.80 6.78
C ARG A 181 -24.21 -11.97 6.60
N ILE A 182 -24.74 -11.78 5.39
CA ILE A 182 -26.16 -11.96 5.08
C ILE A 182 -26.61 -13.38 5.43
N GLU A 183 -25.90 -14.41 4.97
CA GLU A 183 -26.22 -15.81 5.23
C GLU A 183 -26.28 -16.14 6.72
N LEU A 184 -25.34 -15.61 7.50
CA LEU A 184 -25.28 -15.84 8.95
C LEU A 184 -26.33 -15.06 9.76
N THR A 185 -27.01 -14.08 9.16
CA THR A 185 -28.04 -13.27 9.83
C THR A 185 -29.47 -13.69 9.53
N LYS A 186 -29.67 -14.72 8.70
CA LYS A 186 -31.00 -15.24 8.37
C LYS A 186 -31.61 -15.96 9.58
N ASP A 187 -32.94 -15.88 9.70
CA ASP A 187 -33.72 -16.63 10.71
C ASP A 187 -33.45 -18.14 10.65
N LYS A 188 -33.23 -18.65 9.44
CA LYS A 188 -32.79 -20.01 9.19
C LYS A 188 -31.52 -20.00 8.34
N ILE A 189 -30.40 -20.35 8.96
CA ILE A 189 -29.10 -20.42 8.28
C ILE A 189 -29.03 -21.72 7.48
N GLU A 190 -28.87 -21.58 6.16
CA GLU A 190 -28.69 -22.71 5.24
C GLU A 190 -27.19 -22.99 5.08
N GLN A 191 -26.72 -24.08 5.70
CA GLN A 191 -25.29 -24.46 5.75
C GLN A 191 -24.61 -24.45 4.37
N GLY A 192 -25.28 -24.99 3.34
CA GLY A 192 -24.73 -25.04 1.98
C GLY A 192 -24.56 -23.66 1.35
N SER A 193 -25.50 -22.74 1.59
CA SER A 193 -25.41 -21.36 1.08
C SER A 193 -24.28 -20.60 1.78
N ALA A 194 -24.21 -20.70 3.12
CA ALA A 194 -23.14 -20.07 3.89
C ALA A 194 -21.75 -20.59 3.46
N GLN A 195 -21.59 -21.91 3.29
CA GLN A 195 -20.32 -22.49 2.85
C GLN A 195 -19.92 -22.03 1.45
N MET A 196 -20.89 -21.93 0.52
CA MET A 196 -20.64 -21.43 -0.84
C MET A 196 -20.04 -20.02 -0.82
N GLN A 197 -20.52 -19.13 0.05
CA GLN A 197 -19.96 -17.77 0.15
C GLN A 197 -18.55 -17.74 0.74
N VAL A 198 -18.25 -18.65 1.68
CA VAL A 198 -16.90 -18.82 2.24
C VAL A 198 -15.92 -19.35 1.18
N ASP A 199 -16.35 -20.31 0.38
CA ASP A 199 -15.55 -20.86 -0.71
C ASP A 199 -15.30 -19.81 -1.80
N GLN A 200 -16.29 -18.96 -2.08
CA GLN A 200 -16.13 -17.83 -2.98
C GLN A 200 -15.10 -16.81 -2.44
N LEU A 201 -15.18 -16.43 -1.15
CA LEU A 201 -14.16 -15.58 -0.53
C LEU A 201 -12.76 -16.19 -0.64
N LYS A 202 -12.64 -17.48 -0.33
CA LYS A 202 -11.37 -18.22 -0.43
C LYS A 202 -10.80 -18.15 -1.83
N LYS A 203 -11.62 -18.43 -2.85
CA LYS A 203 -11.21 -18.40 -4.25
C LYS A 203 -10.69 -17.03 -4.66
N GLU A 204 -11.40 -15.96 -4.30
CA GLU A 204 -10.99 -14.60 -4.66
C GLU A 204 -9.66 -14.22 -4.00
N LEU A 205 -9.43 -14.60 -2.74
CA LEU A 205 -8.15 -14.38 -2.05
C LEU A 205 -7.01 -15.22 -2.64
N ASP A 206 -7.25 -16.49 -2.97
CA ASP A 206 -6.25 -17.35 -3.60
C ASP A 206 -5.85 -16.84 -4.99
N ASP A 207 -6.84 -16.43 -5.79
CA ASP A 207 -6.59 -15.85 -7.12
C ASP A 207 -5.82 -14.53 -7.00
N TYR A 208 -6.16 -13.68 -6.02
CA TYR A 208 -5.38 -12.48 -5.71
C TYR A 208 -3.96 -12.82 -5.29
N HIS A 209 -3.76 -13.77 -4.38
CA HIS A 209 -2.44 -14.18 -3.93
C HIS A 209 -1.57 -14.71 -5.08
N ALA A 210 -2.17 -15.45 -6.01
CA ALA A 210 -1.52 -15.98 -7.22
C ALA A 210 -1.24 -14.92 -8.30
N GLY A 211 -1.58 -13.64 -8.09
CA GLY A 211 -1.33 -12.59 -9.07
C GLY A 211 -2.34 -12.52 -10.21
N LYS A 212 -3.45 -13.27 -10.16
CA LYS A 212 -4.44 -13.29 -11.23
C LYS A 212 -5.27 -12.00 -11.22
N GLN A 213 -5.27 -11.27 -12.34
CA GLN A 213 -6.11 -10.10 -12.51
C GLN A 213 -7.59 -10.49 -12.55
N SER A 214 -8.44 -9.66 -11.97
CA SER A 214 -9.88 -9.79 -12.13
C SER A 214 -10.33 -9.34 -13.52
N ASP A 215 -11.41 -9.93 -14.05
CA ASP A 215 -11.94 -9.60 -15.38
C ASP A 215 -12.57 -8.20 -15.46
N ALA A 216 -12.71 -7.51 -14.33
CA ALA A 216 -13.20 -6.14 -14.32
C ALA A 216 -12.04 -5.22 -14.72
N LYS A 217 -12.20 -4.54 -15.86
CA LYS A 217 -11.26 -3.50 -16.28
C LYS A 217 -11.16 -2.46 -15.17
N THR A 218 -10.02 -2.40 -14.50
CA THR A 218 -9.58 -1.22 -13.74
C THR A 218 -9.63 -0.06 -14.73
N SER A 219 -10.65 0.79 -14.63
CA SER A 219 -10.53 2.13 -15.18
C SER A 219 -9.37 2.75 -14.40
N ASN A 220 -8.27 3.06 -15.09
CA ASN A 220 -7.20 3.90 -14.57
C ASN A 220 -7.80 5.30 -14.33
N GLN A 221 -8.58 5.45 -13.26
CA GLN A 221 -8.85 6.74 -12.68
C GLN A 221 -8.08 6.74 -11.37
N ASP A 222 -6.89 7.33 -11.47
CA ASP A 222 -6.14 7.85 -10.34
C ASP A 222 -7.12 8.48 -9.36
N VAL A 223 -7.32 7.81 -8.24
CA VAL A 223 -8.02 8.39 -7.10
C VAL A 223 -7.01 9.34 -6.48
N THR A 224 -6.91 10.54 -7.06
CA THR A 224 -6.37 11.73 -6.41
C THR A 224 -7.34 12.09 -5.29
N VAL A 225 -7.28 11.32 -4.22
CA VAL A 225 -7.76 11.75 -2.91
C VAL A 225 -6.49 11.99 -2.12
N LEU A 226 -6.18 13.27 -1.91
CA LEU A 226 -6.06 13.87 -0.59
C LEU A 226 -5.77 15.37 -0.73
N ASN A 227 -6.75 16.15 -0.26
CA ASN A 227 -6.75 17.51 0.31
C ASN A 227 -5.89 18.61 -0.32
#